data_AF-A0A820QKV4-F1
#
_entry.id   AF-A0A820QKV4-F1
#
_cell.length_a   1.000
_cell.length_b   1.000
_cell.length_c   1.000
_cell.angle_alpha   90.00
_cell.angle_beta   90.00
_cell.angle_gamma   90.00
#
_symmetry.space_group_name_H-M   'P 1'
#
loop_
_entity.id
_entity.type
_entity.pdbx_description
1 polymer ?
#
loop_
_entity_poly.entity_id
_entity_poly.type
_entity_poly.pdbx_seq_one_letter_code
_entity_poly.pdbx_strand_id
1 'polypeptide(L)'
;MYPALFNNTIAYNIGYGCADHNATLEQVIDVSKRASIHNFIIAQPLGYETPVGERGVRLSGGEKQRVSIARPVLKDPKIIIFDEATSSV
;
A
#
# COMPACT_ATOMS: atom_id res chain seq x y z
N MET A 1 15.51 -0.44 2.02
CA MET A 1 14.75 0.60 2.77
C MET A 1 13.66 1.19 1.85
N TYR A 2 12.47 0.60 1.81
CA TYR A 2 11.32 1.26 1.15
C TYR A 2 10.89 2.47 2.00
N PRO A 3 10.45 3.58 1.37
CA PRO A 3 10.26 4.83 2.07
C PRO A 3 9.11 4.69 3.08
N ALA A 4 9.27 5.38 4.21
CA ALA A 4 8.24 5.50 5.24
C ALA A 4 6.87 5.76 4.59
N LEU A 5 5.85 5.03 5.04
CA LEU A 5 4.48 5.38 4.67
C LEU A 5 4.18 6.79 5.14
N PHE A 6 3.45 7.55 4.35
CA PHE A 6 3.02 8.88 4.71
C PHE A 6 1.95 8.80 5.79
N ASN A 7 1.92 9.81 6.67
CA ASN A 7 0.84 10.01 7.63
C ASN A 7 -0.44 10.48 6.89
N ASN A 8 -1.04 9.58 6.10
CA ASN A 8 -2.18 9.81 5.22
C ASN A 8 -2.99 8.52 5.08
N THR A 9 -4.06 8.50 4.29
CA THR A 9 -4.91 7.33 4.10
C THR A 9 -4.16 6.15 3.48
N ILE A 10 -4.70 4.94 3.67
CA ILE A 10 -4.19 3.74 3.00
C ILE A 10 -4.27 3.91 1.48
N ALA A 11 -5.40 4.44 0.97
CA ALA A 11 -5.57 4.72 -0.46
C ALA A 11 -4.47 5.64 -1.00
N TYR A 12 -4.19 6.75 -0.30
CA TYR A 12 -3.12 7.66 -0.67
C TYR A 12 -1.78 6.94 -0.74
N ASN A 13 -1.46 6.17 0.30
CA ASN A 13 -0.19 5.45 0.35
C ASN A 13 -0.03 4.41 -0.77
N ILE A 14 -1.11 3.75 -1.22
CA ILE A 14 -1.06 2.77 -2.31
C ILE A 14 -1.01 3.46 -3.68
N GLY A 15 -1.83 4.50 -3.88
CA GLY A 15 -1.85 5.31 -5.10
C GLY A 15 -0.59 6.16 -5.28
N TYR A 16 0.15 6.37 -4.19
CA TYR A 16 1.40 7.11 -4.20
C TYR A 16 2.43 6.44 -5.12
N GLY A 17 2.79 7.15 -6.18
CA GLY A 17 3.72 6.68 -7.19
C GLY A 17 3.06 6.43 -8.55
N CYS A 18 1.72 6.41 -8.67
CA CYS A 18 1.09 6.40 -9.99
C CYS A 18 1.56 7.63 -10.79
N ALA A 19 2.03 7.42 -12.03
CA ALA A 19 2.74 8.45 -12.81
C ALA A 19 1.97 9.77 -12.92
N ASP A 20 0.64 9.70 -12.92
CA ASP A 20 -0.27 10.84 -13.08
C ASP A 20 -1.00 11.26 -11.79
N HIS A 21 -0.63 10.69 -10.63
CA HIS A 21 -1.29 10.94 -9.32
C HIS A 21 -2.83 10.71 -9.28
N ASN A 22 -3.41 10.17 -10.35
CA ASN A 22 -4.84 9.92 -10.53
C ASN A 22 -5.17 8.41 -10.46
N ALA A 23 -4.58 7.69 -9.52
CA ALA A 23 -4.97 6.30 -9.29
C ALA A 23 -6.45 6.25 -8.88
N THR A 24 -7.28 5.55 -9.66
CA THR A 24 -8.69 5.39 -9.29
C THR A 24 -8.81 4.45 -8.09
N LEU A 25 -9.88 4.59 -7.32
CA LEU A 25 -10.14 3.68 -6.20
C LEU A 25 -10.22 2.21 -6.66
N GLU A 26 -10.74 1.96 -7.86
CA GLU A 26 -10.80 0.62 -8.46
C GLU A 26 -9.40 0.04 -8.68
N GLN A 27 -8.48 0.82 -9.26
CA GLN A 27 -7.09 0.39 -9.44
C GLN A 27 -6.41 0.13 -8.09
N VAL A 28 -6.64 1.01 -7.11
CA VAL A 28 -6.14 0.83 -5.73
C VAL A 28 -6.66 -0.47 -5.11
N ILE A 29 -7.93 -0.80 -5.32
CA ILE A 29 -8.54 -2.05 -4.85
C ILE A 29 -7.92 -3.27 -5.54
N ASP A 30 -7.76 -3.24 -6.86
CA ASP A 30 -7.16 -4.32 -7.63
C ASP A 30 -5.74 -4.65 -7.14
N VAL A 31 -4.88 -3.64 -7.05
CA VAL A 31 -3.50 -3.85 -6.60
C VAL A 31 -3.42 -4.27 -5.14
N SER A 32 -4.35 -3.82 -4.30
CA SER A 32 -4.44 -4.27 -2.90
C SER A 32 -4.79 -5.75 -2.79
N LYS A 33 -5.61 -6.28 -3.70
CA LYS A 33 -5.93 -7.71 -3.77
C LYS A 33 -4.70 -8.50 -4.22
N ARG A 34 -4.02 -8.03 -5.28
CA ARG A 34 -2.76 -8.63 -5.78
C ARG A 34 -1.66 -8.63 -4.72
N ALA A 35 -1.57 -7.58 -3.91
CA ALA A 35 -0.62 -7.47 -2.80
C ALA A 35 -1.09 -8.17 -1.50
N SER A 36 -2.21 -8.90 -1.52
CA SER A 36 -2.75 -9.64 -0.36
C SER A 36 -2.99 -8.78 0.90
N ILE A 37 -3.39 -7.52 0.73
CA ILE A 37 -3.69 -6.60 1.83
C ILE A 37 -5.14 -6.10 1.85
N HIS A 38 -5.89 -6.30 0.76
CA HIS A 38 -7.28 -5.86 0.65
C HIS A 38 -8.15 -6.28 1.85
N ASN A 39 -8.09 -7.54 2.28
CA ASN A 39 -8.89 -8.04 3.40
C ASN A 39 -8.59 -7.33 4.72
N PHE A 40 -7.33 -6.97 4.95
CA PHE A 40 -6.94 -6.17 6.11
C PHE A 40 -7.50 -4.75 6.02
N ILE A 41 -7.46 -4.14 4.83
CA ILE A 41 -7.94 -2.77 4.61
C ILE A 41 -9.45 -2.68 4.85
N ILE A 42 -10.24 -3.57 4.26
CA ILE A 42 -11.70 -3.56 4.40
C ILE A 42 -12.17 -3.91 5.82
N ALA A 43 -11.34 -4.59 6.61
CA ALA A 43 -11.62 -4.86 8.02
C ALA A 43 -11.46 -3.61 8.91
N GLN A 44 -10.82 -2.54 8.41
CA GLN A 44 -10.71 -1.28 9.15
C GLN A 44 -12.04 -0.51 9.12
N PRO A 45 -12.38 0.25 10.18
CA PRO A 45 -13.64 1.00 10.24
C PRO A 45 -13.87 1.97 9.08
N LEU A 46 -12.80 2.53 8.52
CA LEU A 46 -12.84 3.48 7.40
C LEU A 46 -12.35 2.87 6.08
N GLY A 47 -12.07 1.56 6.05
CA GLY A 47 -11.58 0.89 4.86
C GLY A 47 -10.31 1.55 4.31
N TYR A 48 -10.37 1.93 3.03
CA TYR A 48 -9.30 2.61 2.30
C TYR A 48 -9.00 4.05 2.78
N GLU A 49 -9.98 4.70 3.42
CA GLU A 49 -9.85 6.03 3.99
C GLU A 49 -9.22 6.01 5.39
N THR A 50 -8.91 4.82 5.91
CA THR A 50 -8.22 4.67 7.19
C THR A 50 -6.88 5.42 7.16
N PRO A 51 -6.64 6.40 8.06
CA PRO A 51 -5.36 7.07 8.15
C PRO A 51 -4.28 6.10 8.66
N VAL A 52 -3.07 6.23 8.14
CA VAL A 52 -1.86 5.52 8.60
C VAL A 52 -1.00 6.50 9.40
N GLY A 53 -0.31 6.03 10.45
CA GLY A 53 0.67 6.83 11.19
C GLY A 53 0.31 7.10 12.64
N GLU A 54 0.83 8.19 13.21
CA GLU A 54 0.70 8.52 14.65
C GLU A 54 -0.75 8.65 15.13
N ARG A 55 -1.65 9.18 14.29
CA ARG A 55 -3.09 9.35 14.58
C ARG A 55 -3.97 8.32 13.87
N GLY A 56 -3.35 7.31 13.26
CA GLY A 56 -4.01 6.32 12.42
C GLY A 56 -3.67 4.89 12.80
N VAL A 57 -3.96 3.96 11.90
CA VAL A 57 -3.58 2.56 12.09
C VAL A 57 -2.06 2.42 12.02
N ARG A 58 -1.51 1.69 12.99
CA ARG A 58 -0.10 1.28 12.97
C ARG A 58 -0.01 -0.05 12.25
N LEU A 59 0.55 -0.01 11.05
CA LEU A 59 0.78 -1.22 10.26
C LEU A 59 1.96 -2.02 10.82
N SER A 60 1.79 -3.33 10.91
CA SER A 60 2.87 -4.29 11.17
C SER A 60 3.93 -4.25 10.06
N GLY A 61 5.08 -4.87 10.29
CA GLY A 61 6.14 -4.98 9.27
C GLY A 61 5.63 -5.59 7.97
N GLY A 62 4.95 -6.74 8.05
CA GLY A 62 4.37 -7.41 6.88
C GLY A 62 3.29 -6.61 6.17
N GLU A 63 2.46 -5.85 6.88
CA GLU A 63 1.47 -4.97 6.26
C GLU A 63 2.12 -3.79 5.54
N LYS A 64 3.11 -3.13 6.16
CA LYS A 64 3.90 -2.07 5.51
C LYS A 64 4.56 -2.58 4.24
N GLN A 65 5.06 -3.82 4.28
CA GLN A 65 5.67 -4.45 3.13
C GLN A 65 4.66 -4.68 2.01
N ARG A 66 3.47 -5.21 2.33
CA ARG A 66 2.39 -5.41 1.34
C ARG A 66 1.90 -4.09 0.74
N VAL A 67 1.73 -3.03 1.54
CA VAL A 67 1.43 -1.67 1.02
C VAL A 67 2.55 -1.20 0.08
N SER A 68 3.80 -1.46 0.45
CA SER A 68 4.96 -1.08 -0.38
C SER A 68 5.05 -1.86 -1.68
N ILE A 69 4.61 -3.13 -1.69
CA ILE A 69 4.50 -3.97 -2.90
C ILE A 69 3.36 -3.48 -3.81
N ALA A 70 2.24 -3.03 -3.26
CA ALA A 70 1.11 -2.54 -4.05
C ALA A 70 1.47 -1.33 -4.94
N ARG A 71 2.37 -0.46 -4.48
CA ARG A 71 2.83 0.74 -5.20
C ARG A 71 3.46 0.47 -6.58
N PRO A 72 4.53 -0.36 -6.71
CA PRO A 72 5.08 -0.69 -8.03
C PRO A 72 4.12 -1.54 -8.86
N VAL A 73 3.30 -2.40 -8.23
CA VAL A 73 2.30 -3.21 -8.94
C VAL A 73 1.27 -2.34 -9.67
N LEU A 74 0.93 -1.18 -9.11
CA LEU A 74 0.05 -0.19 -9.74
C LEU A 74 0.60 0.41 -11.03
N LYS A 75 1.93 0.44 -11.19
CA LYS A 75 2.56 0.90 -12.44
C LYS A 75 2.59 -0.17 -13.54
N ASP A 76 2.22 -1.39 -13.20
CA ASP A 76 2.34 -2.58 -14.06
C ASP A 76 3.66 -2.65 -14.87
N PRO A 77 4.83 -2.50 -14.23
CA PRO A 77 6.09 -2.50 -14.94
C PRO A 77 6.44 -3.91 -15.40
N LYS A 78 7.17 -4.01 -16.52
CA LYS A 78 7.64 -5.30 -17.07
C LYS A 78 8.54 -6.08 -16.10
N ILE A 79 9.25 -5.37 -15.22
CA ILE A 79 10.17 -5.95 -14.23
C ILE A 79 10.04 -5.16 -12.93
N ILE A 80 9.89 -5.87 -11.81
CA ILE A 80 9.95 -5.31 -10.45
C ILE A 80 11.16 -5.93 -9.74
N ILE A 81 12.00 -5.08 -9.16
CA ILE A 81 13.14 -5.52 -8.34
C ILE A 81 12.77 -5.29 -6.88
N PHE A 82 12.79 -6.37 -6.11
CA PHE A 82 12.57 -6.35 -4.68
C PHE A 82 13.88 -6.69 -3.97
N ASP A 83 14.42 -5.73 -3.23
CA ASP A 83 15.58 -5.95 -2.38
C ASP A 83 15.08 -6.26 -0.95
N GLU A 84 15.43 -7.44 -0.43
CA GLU A 84 15.06 -7.93 0.91
C GLU A 84 13.54 -7.94 1.26
N ALA A 85 12.66 -8.24 0.30
CA ALA A 85 11.20 -8.23 0.51
C ALA A 85 10.64 -9.38 1.38
N THR A 86 11.38 -9.90 2.35
CA THR A 86 10.83 -10.77 3.41
C THR A 86 11.40 -10.45 4.80
N SER A 87 12.23 -9.42 4.91
CA SER A 87 12.91 -9.08 6.17
C SER A 87 11.98 -8.25 7.07
N SER A 88 11.02 -8.92 7.70
CA SER A 88 10.30 -8.41 8.87
C SER A 88 10.60 -9.34 10.03
N VAL A 89 11.59 -8.96 10.84
CA VAL A 89 11.79 -9.47 12.21
C VAL A 89 11.01 -8.62 13.20
#